data_AF-A0A2G9SFS4-F1
#
_entry.id   AF-A0A2G9SFS4-F1
#
_cell.length_a   1.000
_cell.length_b   1.000
_cell.length_c   1.000
_cell.angle_alpha   90.00
_cell.angle_beta   90.00
_cell.angle_gamma   90.00
#
_symmetry.space_group_name_H-M   'P 1'
#
loop_
_entity.id
_entity.type
_entity.pdbx_description
1 polymer ?
#
loop_
_entity_poly.entity_id
_entity_poly.type
_entity_poly.pdbx_seq_one_letter_code
_entity_poly.pdbx_strand_id
1 'polypeptide(L)'
;MKSFCLQVMAQILKDMGITEYEPRVINQMLEFTYRYVTTILEDAKIYSSHAKKNNIDADDVRLAIQCRTDQSFTAPPPRDFLLDIARQKNQTPLPLIKPYAGPRLPPDRYCLTAPNYRLKTIQKKYPTSASRITVPRLSVGAVTSRPSTPTLGKPVMAN
;
A
#
# COMPACT_ATOMS: atom_id res chain seq x y z
N MET A 1 -34.90 -12.36 6.52
CA MET A 1 -33.70 -12.32 5.65
C MET A 1 -32.42 -12.01 6.43
N LYS A 2 -32.27 -10.81 7.03
CA LYS A 2 -31.03 -10.40 7.75
C LYS A 2 -30.62 -11.36 8.88
N SER A 3 -31.55 -11.78 9.73
CA SER A 3 -31.24 -12.69 10.86
C SER A 3 -30.74 -14.06 10.42
N PHE A 4 -31.15 -14.56 9.25
CA PHE A 4 -30.70 -15.84 8.71
C PHE A 4 -29.25 -15.75 8.20
N CYS A 5 -28.89 -14.70 7.47
CA CYS A 5 -27.51 -14.49 7.02
C CYS A 5 -26.53 -14.34 8.20
N LEU A 6 -26.95 -13.67 9.28
CA LEU A 6 -26.18 -13.58 10.53
C LEU A 6 -25.92 -14.96 11.15
N GLN A 7 -26.94 -15.82 11.20
CA GLN A 7 -26.80 -17.19 11.71
C GLN A 7 -25.84 -18.03 10.86
N VAL A 8 -25.92 -17.92 9.53
CA VAL A 8 -25.00 -18.62 8.62
C VAL A 8 -23.55 -18.18 8.85
N MET A 9 -23.29 -16.88 8.95
CA MET A 9 -21.94 -16.36 9.20
C MET A 9 -21.37 -16.81 10.55
N ALA A 10 -22.21 -16.85 11.60
CA ALA A 10 -21.82 -17.38 12.91
C ALA A 10 -21.49 -18.88 12.85
N GLN A 11 -22.22 -19.65 12.04
CA GLN A 11 -21.94 -21.07 11.84
C GLN A 11 -20.60 -21.28 11.11
N ILE A 12 -20.26 -20.45 10.11
CA ILE A 12 -18.96 -20.51 9.43
C ILE A 12 -17.80 -20.27 10.41
N LEU A 13 -17.93 -19.26 11.29
CA LEU A 13 -16.92 -18.98 12.33
C LEU A 13 -16.75 -20.19 13.27
N LYS A 14 -17.85 -20.84 13.64
CA LYS A 14 -17.85 -22.03 14.48
C LYS A 14 -17.17 -23.23 13.79
N ASP A 15 -17.44 -23.46 12.51
CA ASP A 15 -16.82 -24.54 11.71
C ASP A 15 -15.32 -24.31 11.52
N MET A 16 -14.88 -23.05 11.49
CA MET A 16 -13.46 -22.65 11.50
C MET A 16 -12.79 -22.76 12.87
N GLY A 17 -13.53 -23.16 13.92
CA GLY A 17 -13.02 -23.31 15.28
C GLY A 17 -12.86 -22.00 16.06
N ILE A 18 -13.45 -20.90 15.60
CA ILE A 18 -13.36 -19.59 16.25
C ILE A 18 -14.52 -19.45 17.25
N THR A 19 -14.21 -19.55 18.53
CA THR A 19 -15.20 -19.53 19.62
C THR A 19 -15.40 -18.15 20.26
N GLU A 20 -14.41 -17.25 20.12
CA GLU A 20 -14.44 -15.90 20.68
C GLU A 20 -14.27 -14.86 19.57
N TYR A 21 -15.28 -14.02 19.40
CA TYR A 21 -15.26 -12.91 18.44
C TYR A 21 -16.20 -11.79 18.90
N GLU A 22 -15.92 -10.56 18.48
CA GLU A 22 -16.82 -9.44 18.73
C GLU A 22 -18.07 -9.54 17.83
N PRO A 23 -19.29 -9.25 18.33
CA PRO A 23 -20.51 -9.28 17.51
C PRO A 23 -20.45 -8.41 16.25
N ARG A 24 -19.61 -7.35 16.23
CA ARG A 24 -19.40 -6.49 15.07
C ARG A 24 -18.72 -7.21 13.90
N VAL A 25 -17.91 -8.24 14.16
CA VAL A 25 -17.21 -9.00 13.10
C VAL A 25 -18.21 -9.63 12.14
N ILE A 26 -19.31 -10.18 12.66
CA ILE A 26 -20.34 -10.80 11.80
C ILE A 26 -20.98 -9.75 10.88
N ASN A 27 -21.26 -8.55 11.41
CA ASN A 27 -21.83 -7.46 10.59
C ASN A 27 -20.87 -7.02 9.49
N GLN A 28 -19.57 -6.89 9.81
CA GLN A 28 -18.53 -6.54 8.84
C GLN A 28 -18.35 -7.61 7.77
N MET A 29 -18.35 -8.89 8.15
CA MET A 29 -18.28 -10.01 7.20
C MET A 29 -19.49 -10.03 6.27
N LEU A 30 -20.68 -9.73 6.80
CA LEU A 30 -21.91 -9.65 5.99
C LEU A 30 -21.85 -8.48 5.01
N GLU A 31 -21.41 -7.30 5.44
CA GLU A 31 -21.22 -6.14 4.56
C GLU A 31 -20.18 -6.45 3.47
N PHE A 32 -19.06 -7.06 3.84
CA PHE A 32 -18.02 -7.47 2.91
C PHE A 32 -18.57 -8.45 1.86
N THR A 33 -19.29 -9.49 2.29
CA THR A 33 -19.88 -10.48 1.39
C THR A 33 -20.88 -9.82 0.43
N TYR A 34 -21.73 -8.94 0.95
CA TYR A 34 -22.70 -8.22 0.12
C TYR A 34 -22.01 -7.34 -0.93
N ARG A 35 -21.00 -6.56 -0.53
CA ARG A 35 -20.21 -5.73 -1.45
C ARG A 35 -19.49 -6.60 -2.48
N TYR A 36 -18.86 -7.69 -2.06
CA TYR A 36 -18.17 -8.62 -2.94
C TYR A 36 -19.12 -9.17 -4.01
N VAL A 37 -20.23 -9.78 -3.61
CA VAL A 37 -21.23 -10.36 -4.52
C VAL A 37 -21.80 -9.31 -5.47
N THR A 38 -22.13 -8.12 -4.95
CA THR A 38 -22.66 -7.02 -5.79
C THR A 38 -21.67 -6.64 -6.87
N THR A 39 -20.39 -6.44 -6.52
CA THR A 39 -19.37 -6.07 -7.50
C THR A 39 -19.10 -7.17 -8.52
N ILE A 40 -19.11 -8.45 -8.11
CA ILE A 40 -18.95 -9.58 -9.04
C ILE A 40 -20.12 -9.63 -10.04
N LEU A 41 -21.35 -9.39 -9.58
CA LEU A 41 -22.53 -9.36 -10.45
C LEU A 41 -22.53 -8.15 -11.40
N GLU A 42 -22.03 -7.00 -10.95
CA GLU A 42 -21.81 -5.83 -11.81
C GLU A 42 -20.80 -6.13 -12.92
N ASP A 43 -19.66 -6.75 -12.58
CA ASP A 43 -18.64 -7.16 -13.55
C ASP A 43 -19.18 -8.21 -14.53
N ALA A 44 -19.90 -9.23 -14.02
CA ALA A 44 -20.54 -10.25 -14.85
C ALA A 44 -21.57 -9.66 -15.84
N LYS A 45 -22.32 -8.64 -15.42
CA LYS A 45 -23.25 -7.93 -16.30
C LYS A 45 -22.51 -7.18 -17.41
N ILE A 46 -21.36 -6.60 -17.12
CA ILE A 46 -20.50 -5.96 -18.13
C ILE A 46 -20.02 -7.01 -19.14
N TYR A 47 -19.56 -8.18 -18.69
CA TYR A 47 -19.11 -9.25 -19.58
C TYR A 47 -20.24 -9.82 -20.47
N SER A 48 -21.42 -10.04 -19.91
CA SER A 48 -22.61 -10.47 -20.66
C SER A 48 -22.99 -9.45 -21.75
N SER A 49 -22.94 -8.15 -21.42
CA SER A 49 -23.16 -7.05 -22.38
C SER A 49 -22.13 -7.04 -23.50
N HIS A 50 -20.84 -7.27 -23.19
CA HIS A 50 -19.78 -7.41 -24.20
C HIS A 50 -20.00 -8.61 -25.13
N ALA A 51 -20.56 -9.71 -24.60
CA ALA A 51 -20.94 -10.89 -25.38
C ALA A 51 -22.26 -10.71 -26.16
N LYS A 52 -22.90 -9.53 -26.08
CA LYS A 52 -24.22 -9.22 -26.66
C LYS A 52 -25.33 -10.17 -26.17
N LYS A 53 -25.19 -10.67 -24.95
CA LYS A 53 -26.19 -11.49 -24.28
C LYS A 53 -27.05 -10.59 -23.37
N ASN A 54 -28.32 -10.96 -23.23
CA ASN A 54 -29.27 -10.24 -22.37
C ASN A 54 -29.40 -10.87 -20.97
N ASN A 55 -28.88 -12.08 -20.79
CA ASN A 55 -28.88 -12.81 -19.53
C ASN A 55 -27.45 -13.10 -19.10
N ILE A 56 -27.23 -13.12 -17.78
CA ILE A 56 -25.94 -13.43 -17.17
C ILE A 56 -25.80 -14.94 -17.11
N ASP A 57 -24.73 -15.47 -17.71
CA ASP A 57 -24.41 -16.90 -17.67
C ASP A 57 -23.44 -17.24 -16.53
N ALA A 58 -23.35 -18.52 -16.19
CA ALA A 58 -22.38 -19.00 -15.20
C ALA A 58 -20.93 -18.71 -15.59
N ASP A 59 -20.63 -18.66 -16.90
CA ASP A 59 -19.29 -18.35 -17.41
C ASP A 59 -18.93 -16.87 -17.22
N ASP A 60 -19.90 -15.95 -17.31
CA ASP A 60 -19.67 -14.52 -17.04
C ASP A 60 -19.30 -14.30 -15.57
N VAL A 61 -19.97 -15.03 -14.66
CA VAL A 61 -19.67 -14.99 -13.21
C VAL A 61 -18.30 -15.62 -12.92
N ARG A 62 -17.97 -16.75 -13.54
CA ARG A 62 -16.65 -17.40 -13.40
C ARG A 62 -15.52 -16.48 -13.85
N LEU A 63 -15.70 -15.82 -15.00
CA LEU A 63 -14.74 -14.85 -15.51
C LEU A 63 -14.57 -13.67 -14.55
N ALA A 64 -15.67 -13.11 -14.03
CA ALA A 64 -15.63 -12.03 -13.05
C ALA A 64 -14.88 -12.41 -11.76
N ILE A 65 -15.12 -13.61 -11.24
CA ILE A 65 -14.39 -14.12 -10.08
C ILE A 65 -12.90 -14.22 -10.39
N GLN A 66 -12.53 -14.81 -11.54
CA GLN A 66 -11.13 -14.98 -11.93
C GLN A 66 -10.40 -13.63 -12.02
N CYS A 67 -10.96 -12.66 -12.76
CA CYS A 67 -10.35 -11.34 -12.90
C CYS A 67 -10.20 -10.62 -11.56
N ARG A 68 -11.18 -10.77 -10.65
CA ARG A 68 -11.11 -10.19 -9.30
C ARG A 68 -10.05 -10.88 -8.45
N THR A 69 -9.94 -12.20 -8.53
CA THR A 69 -8.92 -12.98 -7.83
C THR A 69 -7.53 -12.53 -8.24
N ASP A 70 -7.28 -12.38 -9.55
CA ASP A 70 -5.97 -11.96 -10.07
C ASP A 70 -5.57 -10.53 -9.62
N GLN A 71 -6.55 -9.65 -9.39
CA GLN A 71 -6.29 -8.28 -8.92
C GLN A 71 -6.12 -8.16 -7.41
N SER A 72 -6.95 -8.89 -6.63
CA SER A 72 -7.07 -8.67 -5.18
C SER A 72 -6.34 -9.71 -4.34
N PHE A 73 -6.10 -10.89 -4.89
CA PHE A 73 -5.47 -12.00 -4.18
C PHE A 73 -4.12 -12.30 -4.83
N THR A 74 -3.05 -11.92 -4.14
CA THR A 74 -1.72 -12.39 -4.51
C THR A 74 -1.56 -13.82 -3.99
N ALA A 75 -1.48 -14.78 -4.91
CA ALA A 75 -0.93 -16.07 -4.55
C ALA A 75 0.57 -15.88 -4.27
N PRO A 76 1.11 -16.48 -3.20
CA PRO A 76 2.55 -16.44 -2.96
C PRO A 76 3.26 -16.97 -4.23
N PRO A 77 4.30 -16.28 -4.73
CA PRO A 77 4.94 -16.70 -5.96
C PRO A 77 5.48 -18.14 -5.82
N PRO A 78 5.51 -18.92 -6.90
CA PRO A 78 5.93 -20.31 -6.83
C PRO A 78 7.35 -20.43 -6.30
N ARG A 79 7.62 -21.49 -5.55
CA ARG A 79 8.91 -21.73 -4.89
C ARG A 79 10.09 -21.68 -5.87
N ASP A 80 9.91 -22.23 -7.07
CA ASP A 80 10.97 -22.27 -8.08
C ASP A 80 11.35 -20.86 -8.56
N PHE A 81 10.38 -19.97 -8.72
CA PHE A 81 10.63 -18.56 -9.03
C PHE A 81 11.41 -17.86 -7.92
N LEU A 82 11.08 -18.12 -6.65
CA LEU A 82 11.86 -17.61 -5.50
C LEU A 82 13.29 -18.18 -5.49
N LEU A 83 13.47 -19.46 -5.84
CA LEU A 83 14.78 -20.09 -5.89
C LEU A 83 15.65 -19.50 -7.00
N ASP A 84 15.08 -19.17 -8.16
CA ASP A 84 15.81 -18.52 -9.24
C ASP A 84 16.26 -17.11 -8.85
N ILE A 85 15.38 -16.32 -8.22
CA ILE A 85 15.73 -15.02 -7.65
C ILE A 85 16.82 -15.17 -6.58
N ALA A 86 16.69 -16.15 -5.69
CA ALA A 86 17.67 -16.41 -4.65
C ALA A 86 19.02 -16.81 -5.25
N ARG A 87 19.06 -17.66 -6.28
CA ARG A 87 20.29 -18.03 -6.99
C ARG A 87 20.94 -16.80 -7.60
N GLN A 88 20.17 -15.94 -8.28
CA GLN A 88 20.69 -14.71 -8.88
C GLN A 88 21.23 -13.73 -7.81
N LYS A 89 20.56 -13.58 -6.67
CA LYS A 89 20.99 -12.68 -5.59
C LYS A 89 22.19 -13.23 -4.82
N ASN A 90 22.25 -14.55 -4.61
CA ASN A 90 23.32 -15.19 -3.86
C ASN A 90 24.59 -15.40 -4.68
N GLN A 91 24.58 -15.14 -6.00
CA GLN A 91 25.77 -15.14 -6.84
C GLN A 91 26.76 -14.01 -6.48
N THR A 92 26.28 -12.90 -5.94
CA THR A 92 27.18 -11.82 -5.52
C THR A 92 27.82 -12.19 -4.17
N PRO A 93 29.16 -12.39 -4.12
CA PRO A 93 29.82 -12.74 -2.88
C PRO A 93 29.68 -11.62 -1.85
N LEU A 94 29.68 -12.00 -0.57
CA LEU A 94 29.56 -11.04 0.52
C LEU A 94 30.76 -10.07 0.51
N PRO A 95 30.57 -8.78 0.82
CA PRO A 95 31.67 -7.84 1.00
C PRO A 95 32.62 -8.30 2.12
N LEU A 96 33.93 -8.11 1.93
CA LEU A 96 34.93 -8.50 2.93
C LEU A 96 34.69 -7.77 4.25
N ILE A 97 34.68 -8.53 5.34
CA ILE A 97 34.52 -8.02 6.71
C ILE A 97 35.88 -7.43 7.16
N LYS A 98 35.91 -6.14 7.52
CA LYS A 98 37.09 -5.51 8.14
C LYS A 98 37.13 -5.81 9.65
N PRO A 99 38.32 -6.01 10.26
CA PRO A 99 38.45 -6.41 11.66
C PRO A 99 38.00 -5.35 12.70
N TYR A 100 37.79 -4.09 12.29
CA TYR A 100 37.21 -3.06 13.18
C TYR A 100 35.68 -3.13 13.12
N ALA A 101 35.09 -3.90 14.04
CA ALA A 101 33.67 -4.20 14.10
C ALA A 101 32.87 -3.07 14.77
N GLY A 102 32.25 -2.22 13.95
CA GLY A 102 31.19 -1.29 14.36
C GLY A 102 30.06 -1.28 13.33
N PRO A 103 28.86 -0.75 13.65
CA PRO A 103 27.76 -0.65 12.71
C PRO A 103 28.19 0.12 11.46
N ARG A 104 28.22 -0.56 10.31
CA ARG A 104 28.57 0.08 9.03
C ARG A 104 27.35 0.82 8.51
N LEU A 105 27.28 2.10 8.83
CA LEU A 105 26.31 2.98 8.19
C LEU A 105 26.61 3.09 6.69
N PRO A 106 25.59 3.19 5.84
CA PRO A 106 25.77 3.65 4.46
C PRO A 106 26.56 4.97 4.41
N PRO A 107 27.17 5.34 3.27
CA PRO A 107 27.72 6.69 3.10
C PRO A 107 26.71 7.75 3.52
N ASP A 108 27.17 8.86 4.10
CA ASP A 108 26.30 9.89 4.71
C ASP A 108 25.18 10.39 3.78
N ARG A 109 25.42 10.41 2.47
CA ARG A 109 24.42 10.74 1.44
C ARG A 109 23.21 9.78 1.38
N TYR A 110 23.36 8.57 1.88
CA TYR A 110 22.33 7.54 1.99
C TYR A 110 21.86 7.34 3.44
N CYS A 111 22.40 8.11 4.39
CA CYS A 111 21.93 8.12 5.77
C CYS A 111 20.84 9.18 5.94
N LEU A 112 19.75 8.81 6.62
CA LEU A 112 18.64 9.71 6.94
C LEU A 112 18.91 10.59 8.17
N THR A 113 20.17 10.98 8.38
CA THR A 113 20.62 11.80 9.53
C THR A 113 20.49 13.30 9.27
N ALA A 114 20.50 13.72 8.00
CA ALA A 114 20.36 15.12 7.65
C ALA A 114 18.89 15.58 7.83
N PRO A 115 18.65 16.76 8.41
CA PRO A 115 17.29 17.30 8.54
C PRO A 115 16.68 17.55 7.15
N ASN A 116 15.62 16.80 6.82
CA ASN A 116 14.84 16.90 5.58
C ASN A 116 13.85 18.08 5.56
N TYR A 117 13.95 18.99 6.54
CA TYR A 117 13.09 20.16 6.64
C TYR A 117 13.92 21.37 7.08
N ARG A 118 13.59 22.54 6.52
CA ARG A 118 14.09 23.83 7.00
C ARG A 118 12.91 24.62 7.53
N LEU A 119 12.94 24.95 8.81
CA LEU A 119 11.99 25.90 9.38
C LEU A 119 12.25 27.25 8.72
N LYS A 120 11.27 27.76 7.97
CA LYS A 120 11.28 29.16 7.55
C LYS A 120 11.15 29.99 8.82
N THR A 121 12.21 30.70 9.20
CA THR A 121 12.10 31.70 10.26
C THR A 121 11.15 32.77 9.73
N ILE A 122 9.93 32.80 10.25
CA ILE A 122 9.07 33.97 10.09
C ILE A 122 9.77 35.04 10.91
N GLN A 123 10.48 35.96 10.24
CA GLN A 123 10.99 37.14 10.89
C GLN A 123 9.79 37.93 11.39
N LYS A 124 9.47 37.78 12.67
CA LYS A 124 8.53 38.63 13.36
C LYS A 124 9.21 40.00 13.47
N LYS A 125 9.02 40.84 12.46
CA LYS A 125 9.15 42.29 12.64
C LYS A 125 8.17 42.63 13.76
N TYR A 126 8.67 42.87 14.95
CA TYR A 126 7.85 43.37 16.05
C TYR A 126 7.28 44.72 15.63
N PRO A 127 5.96 44.87 15.46
CA PRO A 127 5.37 46.18 15.58
C PRO A 127 5.32 46.47 17.09
N THR A 128 5.91 47.60 17.45
CA THR A 128 5.70 48.26 18.74
C THR A 128 4.21 48.21 19.13
N SER A 129 3.95 47.62 20.30
CA SER A 129 2.77 47.76 21.16
C SER A 129 1.44 48.18 20.52
N ALA A 130 0.52 47.23 20.31
CA ALA A 130 -0.87 47.33 20.76
C ALA A 130 -1.66 46.03 20.49
N SER A 131 -2.46 45.65 21.48
CA SER A 131 -3.29 44.46 21.66
C SER A 131 -4.19 44.03 20.49
N ARG A 132 -4.18 42.73 20.16
CA ARG A 132 -5.39 41.90 19.92
C ARG A 132 -5.02 40.42 19.77
N ILE A 133 -5.72 39.56 20.51
CA ILE A 133 -5.63 38.09 20.39
C ILE A 133 -6.43 37.69 19.15
N THR A 134 -5.79 37.02 18.19
CA THR A 134 -6.48 36.31 17.10
C THR A 134 -5.80 34.97 16.92
N VAL A 135 -6.60 33.90 16.99
CA VAL A 135 -6.14 32.51 16.87
C VAL A 135 -5.50 32.28 15.49
N PRO A 136 -4.33 31.59 15.39
CA PRO A 136 -3.72 31.32 14.10
C PRO A 136 -4.44 30.17 13.39
N ARG A 137 -5.01 30.46 12.21
CA ARG A 137 -5.47 29.46 11.24
C ARG A 137 -4.24 28.78 10.61
N LEU A 138 -4.13 27.45 10.74
CA LEU A 138 -3.14 26.67 9.99
C LEU A 138 -3.44 26.75 8.48
N SER A 139 -2.51 27.35 7.74
CA SER A 139 -2.45 27.31 6.28
C SER A 139 -1.47 26.20 5.89
N VAL A 140 -1.99 25.12 5.31
CA VAL A 140 -1.17 24.04 4.74
C VAL A 140 -0.74 24.50 3.34
N GLY A 141 0.52 24.93 3.21
CA GLY A 141 1.11 25.29 1.92
C GLY A 141 1.38 24.04 1.07
N ALA A 142 1.01 24.12 -0.22
CA ALA A 142 1.21 23.04 -1.19
C ALA A 142 2.70 22.68 -1.36
N VAL A 143 2.99 21.38 -1.31
CA VAL A 143 4.32 20.82 -1.62
C VAL A 143 4.50 20.74 -3.14
N THR A 144 5.28 21.64 -3.71
CA THR A 144 5.76 21.46 -5.09
C THR A 144 7.04 20.63 -5.07
N SER A 145 6.90 19.33 -5.36
CA SER A 145 8.03 18.44 -5.59
C SER A 145 8.67 18.77 -6.93
N ARG A 146 9.78 19.51 -6.93
CA ARG A 146 10.66 19.55 -8.11
C ARG A 146 11.94 18.77 -7.80
N PRO A 147 12.21 17.66 -8.49
CA PRO A 147 13.44 16.91 -8.30
C PRO A 147 14.60 17.68 -8.98
N SER A 148 15.61 18.06 -8.21
CA SER A 148 16.86 18.57 -8.75
C SER A 148 17.73 17.38 -9.16
N THR A 149 17.88 17.17 -10.47
CA THR A 149 18.85 16.23 -11.05
C THR A 149 20.29 16.67 -10.73
N PRO A 150 21.15 15.79 -10.19
CA PRO A 150 22.55 16.12 -9.98
C PRO A 150 23.33 16.06 -11.30
N THR A 151 24.00 17.16 -11.64
CA THR A 151 24.90 17.31 -12.78
C THR A 151 26.16 16.45 -12.62
N LEU A 152 26.51 15.69 -13.67
CA LEU A 152 27.70 14.84 -13.77
C LEU A 152 28.97 15.72 -13.86
N GLY A 153 29.93 15.53 -12.96
CA GLY A 153 31.21 16.24 -12.95
C GLY A 153 32.13 15.83 -14.11
N LYS A 154 32.89 16.78 -14.65
CA LYS A 154 33.81 16.61 -15.79
C LYS A 154 35.02 15.70 -15.44
N PRO A 155 35.57 14.96 -16.42
CA PRO A 155 36.75 14.12 -16.20
C PRO A 155 38.03 14.96 -16.15
N VAL A 156 38.89 14.69 -15.15
CA VAL A 156 40.28 15.17 -15.11
C VAL A 156 41.16 14.13 -15.79
N MET A 157 41.83 14.53 -16.88
CA MET A 157 42.96 13.79 -17.45
C MET A 157 44.21 14.07 -16.62
N ALA A 158 45.00 13.03 -16.33
CA ALA A 158 46.35 13.18 -15.82
C ALA A 158 47.31 12.36 -16.70
N ASN A 159 48.33 13.06 -17.21
CA ASN A 159 49.62 12.51 -17.64
C ASN A 159 50.35 11.87 -16.46
#